data_AF-A0A1Y5PML5-F1
#
_entry.id   AF-A0A1Y5PML5-F1
#
_cell.length_a   1.000
_cell.length_b   1.000
_cell.length_c   1.000
_cell.angle_alpha   90.00
_cell.angle_beta   90.00
_cell.angle_gamma   90.00
#
_symmetry.space_group_name_H-M   'P 1'
#
loop_
_entity.id
_entity.type
_entity.pdbx_description
1 polymer ?
#
loop_
_entity_poly.entity_id
_entity_poly.type
_entity_poly.pdbx_seq_one_letter_code
_entity_poly.pdbx_strand_id
1 'polypeptide(L)'
;MRFGFLINEVLTGLRRNVTMTVAMILTTAISLGLFGGGLLVLRMAEQSRHIYLDRVESQVFLTDDISSNDQTCDGDLCKALRAKIEARNDVKSVRFLNQTDAYNFALVKLPQLAKDATKDKFPASFVVKLDNPDEHEDFDKAMQGQPGVRGILNQKDLIDRLFAVLDALSAVTFAVAVVQAVGAVLLIANMVQVAAYTRRTEIGIMRMVGATRWYTQLPFLLEAMLAAFIGVVIAVVGLVVVQAFFLDDALKQFYAANLVARVDWRDIAVYVAPWMTGVGLAMSGLTAYVTLRLYVRK
;
A
#
# COMPACT_ATOMS: atom_id res chain seq x y z
N MET A 1 -4.27 36.00 27.41
CA MET A 1 -3.27 36.02 26.31
C MET A 1 -3.97 36.53 25.05
N ARG A 2 -3.43 37.53 24.34
CA ARG A 2 -3.97 37.89 23.03
C ARG A 2 -3.45 36.85 22.02
N PHE A 3 -4.30 35.92 21.61
CA PHE A 3 -3.99 34.85 20.65
C PHE A 3 -3.30 35.38 19.38
N GLY A 4 -3.68 36.60 18.95
CA GLY A 4 -3.06 37.30 17.84
C GLY A 4 -1.57 37.64 18.01
N PHE A 5 -1.09 37.87 19.24
CA PHE A 5 0.33 38.14 19.48
C PHE A 5 1.18 36.89 19.17
N LEU A 6 0.78 35.72 19.66
CA LEU A 6 1.48 34.46 19.41
C LEU A 6 1.51 34.08 17.92
N ILE A 7 0.38 34.24 17.23
CA ILE A 7 0.29 33.95 15.79
C ILE A 7 1.21 34.88 14.99
N ASN A 8 1.21 36.16 15.31
CA ASN A 8 2.04 37.13 14.60
C ASN A 8 3.54 36.89 14.84
N GLU A 9 3.91 36.47 16.06
CA GLU A 9 5.28 36.11 16.43
C GLU A 9 5.79 34.88 15.65
N VAL A 10 4.91 33.88 15.48
CA VAL A 10 5.18 32.66 14.70
C VAL A 10 5.35 33.00 13.22
N LEU A 11 4.40 33.73 12.62
CA LEU A 11 4.47 34.17 11.22
C LEU A 11 5.71 35.02 10.92
N THR A 12 6.07 35.90 11.85
CA THR A 12 7.27 36.74 11.74
C THR A 12 8.54 35.90 11.85
N GLY A 13 8.53 34.85 12.69
CA GLY A 13 9.60 33.84 12.76
C GLY A 13 9.80 33.12 11.44
N LEU A 14 8.72 32.57 10.88
CA LEU A 14 8.71 31.90 9.58
C LEU A 14 9.26 32.79 8.46
N ARG A 15 8.88 34.07 8.44
CA ARG A 15 9.34 35.04 7.42
C ARG A 15 10.78 35.49 7.59
N ARG A 16 11.36 35.40 8.78
CA ARG A 16 12.74 35.84 9.02
C ARG A 16 13.76 34.76 8.68
N ASN A 17 13.35 33.49 8.67
CA ASN A 17 14.20 32.34 8.36
C ASN A 17 13.63 31.49 7.20
N VAL A 18 13.14 32.15 6.14
CA VAL A 18 12.36 31.53 5.05
C VAL A 18 13.07 30.33 4.42
N THR A 19 14.37 30.42 4.15
CA THR A 19 15.12 29.35 3.47
C THR A 19 15.14 28.06 4.28
N MET A 20 15.40 28.15 5.59
CA MET A 20 15.38 26.99 6.48
C MET A 20 13.97 26.45 6.69
N THR A 21 12.98 27.33 6.82
CA THR A 21 11.59 26.90 7.00
C THR A 21 11.05 26.21 5.75
N VAL A 22 11.37 26.71 4.55
CA VAL A 22 11.03 26.04 3.28
C VAL A 22 11.74 24.69 3.18
N ALA A 23 13.03 24.61 3.51
CA ALA A 23 13.77 23.34 3.48
C ALA A 23 13.15 22.31 4.45
N MET A 24 12.76 22.73 5.65
CA MET A 24 12.04 21.89 6.61
C MET A 24 10.69 21.41 6.06
N ILE A 25 9.88 22.32 5.53
CA ILE A 25 8.55 22.01 4.98
C ILE A 25 8.69 20.97 3.86
N LEU A 26 9.60 21.19 2.91
CA LEU A 26 9.83 20.27 1.80
C LEU A 26 10.35 18.91 2.26
N THR A 27 11.31 18.87 3.17
CA THR A 27 11.84 17.60 3.68
C THR A 27 10.78 16.82 4.44
N THR A 28 9.96 17.51 5.24
CA THR A 28 8.83 16.90 5.96
C THR A 28 7.77 16.40 4.97
N ALA A 29 7.48 17.18 3.93
CA ALA A 29 6.54 16.79 2.88
C ALA A 29 7.01 15.54 2.12
N ILE A 30 8.30 15.47 1.76
CA ILE A 30 8.88 14.31 1.08
C ILE A 30 8.86 13.08 1.99
N SER A 31 9.30 13.21 3.25
CA SER A 31 9.31 12.11 4.22
C SER A 31 7.90 11.55 4.46
N LEU A 32 6.93 12.42 4.73
CA LEU A 32 5.53 12.02 4.95
C LEU A 32 4.86 11.55 3.66
N GLY A 33 5.23 12.10 2.51
CA GLY A 33 4.74 11.67 1.21
C GLY A 33 5.17 10.24 0.89
N LEU A 34 6.42 9.88 1.17
CA LEU A 34 6.90 8.49 1.05
C LEU A 34 6.18 7.57 2.04
N PHE A 35 6.04 7.98 3.30
CA PHE A 35 5.28 7.23 4.31
C PHE A 35 3.82 6.99 3.88
N GLY A 36 3.14 8.05 3.43
CA GLY A 36 1.76 7.99 2.95
C GLY A 36 1.60 7.17 1.67
N GLY A 37 2.57 7.25 0.75
CA GLY A 37 2.63 6.42 -0.45
C GLY A 37 2.77 4.93 -0.12
N GLY A 38 3.64 4.58 0.84
CA GLY A 38 3.77 3.20 1.33
C GLY A 38 2.48 2.66 1.93
N LEU A 39 1.79 3.46 2.76
CA LEU A 39 0.46 3.13 3.30
C LEU A 39 -0.58 2.94 2.21
N LEU A 40 -0.56 3.79 1.17
CA LEU A 40 -1.49 3.70 0.04
C LEU A 40 -1.30 2.39 -0.74
N VAL A 41 -0.06 1.98 -0.98
CA VAL A 41 0.26 0.70 -1.65
C VAL A 41 -0.26 -0.48 -0.84
N LEU A 42 -0.07 -0.48 0.49
CA LEU A 42 -0.61 -1.54 1.36
C LEU A 42 -2.14 -1.59 1.28
N ARG A 43 -2.79 -0.42 1.34
CA ARG A 43 -4.25 -0.33 1.23
C ARG A 43 -4.76 -0.86 -0.10
N MET A 44 -4.08 -0.50 -1.19
CA MET A 44 -4.39 -0.98 -2.53
C MET A 44 -4.22 -2.50 -2.63
N ALA A 45 -3.14 -3.06 -2.08
CA ALA A 45 -2.90 -4.49 -2.06
C ALA A 45 -3.99 -5.24 -1.28
N GLU A 46 -4.36 -4.74 -0.10
CA GLU A 46 -5.38 -5.34 0.76
C GLU A 46 -6.78 -5.31 0.13
N GLN A 47 -7.22 -4.17 -0.42
CA GLN A 47 -8.50 -4.11 -1.14
C GLN A 47 -8.50 -4.98 -2.39
N SER A 48 -7.37 -5.06 -3.10
CA SER A 48 -7.25 -5.94 -4.26
C SER A 48 -7.40 -7.40 -3.86
N ARG A 49 -6.73 -7.85 -2.77
CA ARG A 49 -6.84 -9.22 -2.25
C ARG A 49 -8.31 -9.64 -2.07
N HIS A 50 -9.14 -8.81 -1.44
CA HIS A 50 -10.57 -9.12 -1.25
C HIS A 50 -11.34 -9.33 -2.56
N ILE A 51 -11.11 -8.50 -3.57
CA ILE A 51 -11.78 -8.65 -4.87
C ILE A 51 -11.38 -9.97 -5.57
N TYR A 52 -10.13 -10.37 -5.39
CA TYR A 52 -9.61 -11.57 -6.02
C TYR A 52 -10.01 -12.85 -5.30
N LEU A 53 -10.01 -12.87 -3.96
CA LEU A 53 -10.38 -14.05 -3.18
C LEU A 53 -11.75 -14.60 -3.60
N ASP A 54 -12.72 -13.74 -3.90
CA ASP A 54 -14.05 -14.16 -4.38
C ASP A 54 -14.05 -14.82 -5.78
N ARG A 55 -12.96 -14.65 -6.55
CA ARG A 55 -12.80 -15.11 -7.93
C ARG A 55 -11.70 -16.16 -8.11
N VAL A 56 -10.95 -16.50 -7.06
CA VAL A 56 -9.91 -17.52 -7.15
C VAL A 56 -10.55 -18.87 -7.44
N GLU A 57 -10.08 -19.49 -8.51
CA GLU A 57 -10.42 -20.86 -8.89
C GLU A 57 -9.13 -21.67 -8.99
N SER A 58 -9.17 -22.90 -8.46
CA SER A 58 -8.13 -23.90 -8.63
C SER A 58 -8.44 -24.73 -9.87
N GLN A 59 -7.49 -24.82 -10.80
CA GLN A 59 -7.67 -25.57 -12.03
C GLN A 59 -6.89 -26.89 -11.95
N VAL A 60 -7.62 -28.00 -11.88
CA VAL A 60 -7.06 -29.36 -11.88
C VAL A 60 -7.05 -29.86 -13.31
N PHE A 61 -5.87 -29.93 -13.93
CA PHE A 61 -5.70 -30.45 -15.28
C PHE A 61 -5.73 -31.97 -15.30
N LEU A 62 -6.43 -32.50 -16.29
CA LEU A 62 -6.61 -33.92 -16.49
C LEU A 62 -5.56 -34.48 -17.44
N THR A 63 -5.34 -35.78 -17.36
CA THR A 63 -4.47 -36.51 -18.28
C THR A 63 -5.11 -36.64 -19.67
N ASP A 64 -4.29 -36.96 -20.67
CA ASP A 64 -4.69 -36.92 -22.09
C ASP A 64 -5.71 -38.02 -22.45
N ASP A 65 -5.70 -39.14 -21.70
CA ASP A 65 -6.67 -40.24 -21.79
C ASP A 65 -8.11 -39.80 -21.49
N ILE A 66 -8.30 -38.89 -20.52
CA ILE A 66 -9.60 -38.28 -20.23
C ILE A 66 -9.87 -37.13 -21.20
N SER A 67 -8.87 -36.27 -21.42
CA SER A 67 -9.03 -35.01 -22.15
C SER A 67 -9.43 -35.18 -23.62
N SER A 68 -8.92 -36.23 -24.28
CA SER A 68 -9.18 -36.47 -25.71
C SER A 68 -10.40 -37.35 -25.98
N ASN A 69 -10.84 -38.15 -25.01
CA ASN A 69 -11.91 -39.14 -25.19
C ASN A 69 -13.25 -38.72 -24.58
N ASP A 70 -13.27 -37.72 -23.70
CA ASP A 70 -14.45 -37.34 -22.93
C ASP A 70 -14.73 -35.82 -22.99
N GLN A 71 -15.77 -35.44 -23.72
CA GLN A 71 -16.15 -34.03 -23.91
C GLN A 71 -17.15 -33.51 -22.86
N THR A 72 -17.86 -34.41 -22.17
CA THR A 72 -18.94 -34.07 -21.23
C THR A 72 -18.67 -34.57 -19.80
N CYS A 73 -17.53 -35.24 -19.58
CA CYS A 73 -17.22 -35.94 -18.33
C CYS A 73 -18.18 -37.11 -18.07
N ASP A 74 -18.47 -37.89 -19.11
CA ASP A 74 -19.37 -39.04 -19.04
C ASP A 74 -18.68 -40.38 -18.77
N GLY A 75 -17.37 -40.46 -18.95
CA GLY A 75 -16.55 -41.63 -18.69
C GLY A 75 -16.38 -41.93 -17.20
N ASP A 76 -16.20 -43.21 -16.87
CA ASP A 76 -16.13 -43.70 -15.49
C ASP A 76 -15.02 -43.01 -14.68
N LEU A 77 -13.87 -42.77 -15.29
CA LEU A 77 -12.71 -42.14 -14.66
C LEU A 77 -12.94 -40.65 -14.37
N CYS A 78 -13.61 -39.94 -15.28
CA CYS A 78 -13.95 -38.52 -15.09
C CYS A 78 -15.04 -38.34 -14.02
N LYS A 79 -16.09 -39.17 -14.05
CA LYS A 79 -17.17 -39.17 -13.04
C LYS A 79 -16.66 -39.51 -11.65
N ALA A 80 -15.81 -40.53 -11.53
CA ALA A 80 -15.22 -40.92 -10.25
C ALA A 80 -14.36 -39.81 -9.65
N LEU A 81 -13.53 -39.14 -10.47
CA LEU A 81 -12.70 -38.04 -10.01
C LEU A 81 -13.55 -36.81 -9.63
N ARG A 82 -14.58 -36.48 -10.43
CA ARG A 82 -15.52 -35.40 -10.12
C ARG A 82 -16.24 -35.62 -8.78
N ALA A 83 -16.82 -36.80 -8.59
CA ALA A 83 -17.51 -37.14 -7.35
C ALA A 83 -16.57 -37.08 -6.13
N LYS A 84 -15.30 -37.50 -6.31
CA LYS A 84 -14.29 -37.42 -5.25
C LYS A 84 -13.93 -35.99 -4.87
N ILE A 85 -13.89 -35.07 -5.84
CA ILE A 85 -13.64 -33.64 -5.59
C ILE A 85 -14.87 -33.00 -4.94
N GLU A 86 -16.08 -33.26 -5.45
CA GLU A 86 -17.34 -32.72 -4.92
C GLU A 86 -17.67 -33.23 -3.51
N ALA A 87 -17.17 -34.42 -3.13
CA ALA A 87 -17.38 -34.98 -1.79
C ALA A 87 -16.51 -34.36 -0.70
N ARG A 88 -15.57 -33.48 -1.04
CA ARG A 88 -14.71 -32.83 -0.04
C ARG A 88 -15.41 -31.63 0.60
N ASN A 89 -15.15 -31.43 1.89
CA ASN A 89 -15.76 -30.35 2.68
C ASN A 89 -15.16 -28.97 2.40
N ASP A 90 -14.04 -28.88 1.68
CA ASP A 90 -13.35 -27.63 1.32
C ASP A 90 -13.73 -27.12 -0.08
N VAL A 91 -14.60 -27.85 -0.79
CA VAL A 91 -15.01 -27.55 -2.17
C VAL A 91 -16.43 -27.00 -2.20
N LYS A 92 -16.57 -25.80 -2.76
CA LYS A 92 -17.84 -25.10 -2.94
C LYS A 92 -18.55 -25.49 -4.24
N SER A 93 -17.79 -25.59 -5.33
CA SER A 93 -18.35 -25.96 -6.64
C SER A 93 -17.28 -26.50 -7.57
N VAL A 94 -17.66 -27.44 -8.43
CA VAL A 94 -16.79 -28.03 -9.46
C VAL A 94 -17.45 -27.84 -10.83
N ARG A 95 -16.68 -27.32 -11.79
CA ARG A 95 -17.10 -27.18 -13.18
C ARG A 95 -16.10 -27.90 -14.09
N PHE A 96 -16.61 -28.76 -14.96
CA PHE A 96 -15.80 -29.39 -15.99
C PHE A 96 -15.60 -28.44 -17.17
N LEU A 97 -14.36 -28.33 -17.64
CA LEU A 97 -13.98 -27.61 -18.85
C LEU A 97 -13.29 -28.60 -19.78
N ASN A 98 -13.95 -28.94 -20.88
CA ASN A 98 -13.40 -29.86 -21.87
C ASN A 98 -12.25 -29.19 -22.66
N GLN A 99 -11.49 -30.02 -23.39
CA GLN A 99 -10.34 -29.58 -24.18
C GLN A 99 -10.70 -28.55 -25.27
N THR A 100 -11.88 -28.67 -25.89
CA THR A 100 -12.32 -27.74 -26.94
C THR A 100 -12.63 -26.36 -26.37
N ASP A 101 -13.31 -26.31 -25.23
CA ASP A 101 -13.67 -25.08 -24.54
C ASP A 101 -12.43 -24.41 -23.95
N ALA A 102 -11.48 -25.20 -23.41
CA ALA A 102 -10.18 -24.71 -22.95
C ALA A 102 -9.40 -24.06 -24.10
N TYR A 103 -9.36 -24.69 -25.27
CA TYR A 103 -8.74 -24.14 -26.48
C TYR A 103 -9.40 -22.83 -26.94
N ASN A 104 -10.73 -22.82 -27.06
CA ASN A 104 -11.47 -21.64 -27.48
C ASN A 104 -11.29 -20.47 -26.49
N PHE A 105 -11.33 -20.75 -25.20
CA PHE A 105 -11.10 -19.75 -24.15
C PHE A 105 -9.69 -19.14 -24.22
N ALA A 106 -8.67 -19.97 -24.48
CA ALA A 106 -7.29 -19.52 -24.64
C ALA A 106 -7.12 -18.62 -25.87
N LEU A 107 -7.73 -18.96 -27.01
CA LEU A 107 -7.68 -18.16 -28.23
C LEU A 107 -8.33 -16.79 -28.09
N VAL A 108 -9.44 -16.71 -27.35
CA VAL A 108 -10.12 -15.42 -27.08
C VAL A 108 -9.25 -14.53 -26.19
N LYS A 109 -8.57 -15.09 -25.18
CA LYS A 109 -7.73 -14.32 -24.27
C LYS A 109 -6.36 -13.96 -24.85
N LEU A 110 -5.79 -14.83 -25.68
CA LEU A 110 -4.48 -14.65 -26.31
C LEU A 110 -4.59 -14.93 -27.81
N PRO A 111 -5.13 -14.00 -28.61
CA PRO A 111 -5.23 -14.16 -30.06
C PRO A 111 -3.87 -14.34 -30.73
N GLN A 112 -2.79 -13.86 -30.11
CA GLN A 112 -1.40 -14.09 -30.54
C GLN A 112 -0.97 -15.57 -30.54
N LEU A 113 -1.61 -16.44 -29.74
CA LEU A 113 -1.29 -17.87 -29.69
C LEU A 113 -1.96 -18.66 -30.81
N ALA A 114 -2.87 -18.06 -31.58
CA ALA A 114 -3.67 -18.76 -32.59
C ALA A 114 -2.85 -19.45 -33.70
N LYS A 115 -1.62 -18.99 -33.94
CA LYS A 115 -0.73 -19.55 -34.98
C LYS A 115 -0.06 -20.86 -34.57
N ASP A 116 0.21 -21.05 -33.28
CA ASP A 116 0.97 -22.19 -32.75
C ASP A 116 0.13 -23.08 -31.80
N ALA A 117 -1.09 -22.63 -31.44
CA ALA A 117 -1.98 -23.35 -30.55
C ALA A 117 -2.66 -24.52 -31.27
N THR A 118 -2.32 -25.73 -30.84
CA THR A 118 -3.01 -26.98 -31.24
C THR A 118 -3.83 -27.50 -30.06
N LYS A 119 -5.00 -28.11 -30.31
CA LYS A 119 -5.97 -28.52 -29.27
C LYS A 119 -5.40 -29.48 -28.23
N ASP A 120 -4.48 -30.35 -28.65
CA ASP A 120 -3.74 -31.30 -27.80
C ASP A 120 -2.91 -30.61 -26.69
N LYS A 121 -2.55 -29.33 -26.87
CA LYS A 121 -1.81 -28.55 -25.86
C LYS A 121 -2.67 -28.02 -24.73
N PHE A 122 -4.00 -28.15 -24.83
CA PHE A 122 -4.96 -27.67 -23.84
C PHE A 122 -5.71 -28.86 -23.23
N PRO A 123 -5.23 -29.45 -22.13
CA PRO A 123 -5.92 -30.55 -21.48
C PRO A 123 -7.27 -30.12 -20.91
N ALA A 124 -8.19 -31.07 -20.76
CA ALA A 124 -9.42 -30.85 -20.01
C ALA A 124 -9.10 -30.56 -18.54
N SER A 125 -9.98 -29.86 -17.84
CA SER A 125 -9.75 -29.50 -16.44
C SER A 125 -11.02 -29.40 -15.63
N PHE A 126 -10.89 -29.65 -14.33
CA PHE A 126 -11.88 -29.23 -13.35
C PHE A 126 -11.51 -27.85 -12.82
N VAL A 127 -12.42 -26.90 -13.00
CA VAL A 127 -12.39 -25.58 -12.39
C VAL A 127 -13.10 -25.70 -11.06
N VAL A 128 -12.33 -25.67 -9.97
CA VAL A 128 -12.78 -25.90 -8.60
C VAL A 128 -12.75 -24.59 -7.84
N LYS A 129 -13.88 -24.24 -7.23
CA LYS A 129 -13.97 -23.14 -6.28
C LYS A 129 -13.94 -23.71 -4.87
N LEU A 130 -12.96 -23.29 -4.08
CA LEU A 130 -12.85 -23.67 -2.68
C LEU A 130 -13.75 -22.78 -1.81
N ASP A 131 -14.13 -23.28 -0.64
CA ASP A 131 -14.85 -22.46 0.35
C ASP A 131 -13.96 -21.38 0.94
N ASN A 132 -12.71 -21.74 1.26
CA ASN A 132 -11.66 -20.81 1.64
C ASN A 132 -10.47 -20.90 0.67
N PRO A 133 -10.26 -19.92 -0.21
CA PRO A 133 -9.13 -19.90 -1.13
C PRO A 133 -7.76 -19.83 -0.45
N ASP A 134 -7.68 -19.40 0.83
CA ASP A 134 -6.41 -19.37 1.57
C ASP A 134 -5.97 -20.76 2.07
N GLU A 135 -6.89 -21.72 2.13
CA GLU A 135 -6.62 -23.11 2.58
C GLU A 135 -6.39 -24.06 1.39
N HIS A 136 -5.88 -23.54 0.28
CA HIS A 136 -5.73 -24.31 -0.95
C HIS A 136 -4.60 -25.34 -0.93
N GLU A 137 -3.57 -25.17 -0.08
CA GLU A 137 -2.40 -26.05 -0.09
C GLU A 137 -2.76 -27.52 0.16
N ASP A 138 -3.70 -27.77 1.07
CA ASP A 138 -4.13 -29.12 1.42
C ASP A 138 -4.97 -29.76 0.30
N PHE A 139 -5.77 -28.95 -0.40
CA PHE A 139 -6.47 -29.37 -1.60
C PHE A 139 -5.47 -29.73 -2.71
N ASP A 140 -4.49 -28.86 -2.97
CA ASP A 140 -3.48 -29.03 -4.02
C ASP A 140 -2.64 -30.29 -3.77
N LYS A 141 -2.20 -30.52 -2.52
CA LYS A 141 -1.48 -31.75 -2.12
C LYS A 141 -2.35 -33.00 -2.25
N ALA A 142 -3.64 -32.92 -1.91
CA ALA A 142 -4.55 -34.07 -1.99
C ALA A 142 -4.91 -34.46 -3.43
N MET A 143 -4.89 -33.49 -4.35
CA MET A 143 -5.13 -33.69 -5.78
C MET A 143 -3.85 -34.08 -6.53
N GLN A 144 -2.68 -33.63 -6.07
CA GLN A 144 -1.38 -34.10 -6.57
C GLN A 144 -1.21 -35.60 -6.28
N GLY A 145 -1.13 -36.41 -7.34
CA GLY A 145 -0.99 -37.86 -7.24
C GLY A 145 -2.31 -38.65 -7.34
N GLN A 146 -3.44 -37.98 -7.56
CA GLN A 146 -4.67 -38.69 -7.93
C GLN A 146 -4.58 -39.26 -9.35
N PRO A 147 -5.03 -40.50 -9.59
CA PRO A 147 -5.16 -41.04 -10.94
C PRO A 147 -6.05 -40.14 -11.80
N GLY A 148 -5.58 -39.79 -12.99
CA GLY A 148 -6.28 -38.90 -13.92
C GLY A 148 -5.94 -37.41 -13.79
N VAL A 149 -5.12 -37.02 -12.80
CA VAL A 149 -4.65 -35.63 -12.62
C VAL A 149 -3.26 -35.47 -13.21
N ARG A 150 -3.13 -34.58 -14.20
CA ARG A 150 -1.86 -34.22 -14.84
C ARG A 150 -1.09 -33.16 -14.06
N GLY A 151 -1.81 -32.20 -13.47
CA GLY A 151 -1.21 -31.09 -12.74
C GLY A 151 -2.28 -30.14 -12.23
N ILE A 152 -1.88 -29.21 -11.36
CA ILE A 152 -2.78 -28.25 -10.74
C ILE A 152 -2.20 -26.87 -10.96
N LEU A 153 -3.03 -25.94 -11.42
CA LEU A 153 -2.71 -24.53 -11.48
C LEU A 153 -3.62 -23.79 -10.52
N ASN A 154 -3.01 -23.24 -9.49
CA ASN A 154 -3.71 -22.39 -8.55
C ASN A 154 -3.50 -20.92 -8.92
N GLN A 155 -4.60 -20.20 -9.12
CA GLN A 155 -4.54 -18.77 -9.37
C GLN A 155 -4.07 -17.99 -8.13
N LYS A 156 -4.29 -18.54 -6.93
CA LYS A 156 -3.87 -17.94 -5.65
C LYS A 156 -2.35 -17.77 -5.55
N ASP A 157 -1.57 -18.78 -5.91
CA ASP A 157 -0.10 -18.73 -5.87
C ASP A 157 0.47 -17.57 -6.69
N LEU A 158 -0.08 -17.35 -7.88
CA LEU A 158 0.35 -16.27 -8.77
C LEU A 158 0.03 -14.90 -8.15
N ILE A 159 -1.16 -14.81 -7.55
CA ILE A 159 -1.66 -13.61 -6.87
C ILE A 159 -0.83 -13.31 -5.61
N ASP A 160 -0.49 -14.33 -4.82
CA ASP A 160 0.33 -14.16 -3.62
C ASP A 160 1.75 -13.71 -3.95
N ARG A 161 2.35 -14.23 -5.03
CA ARG A 161 3.65 -13.74 -5.52
C ARG A 161 3.57 -12.27 -5.94
N LEU A 162 2.49 -11.87 -6.62
CA LEU A 162 2.28 -10.47 -6.99
C LEU A 162 2.15 -9.58 -5.75
N PHE A 163 1.34 -9.97 -4.77
CA PHE A 163 1.19 -9.19 -3.54
C PHE A 163 2.46 -9.17 -2.69
N ALA A 164 3.24 -10.26 -2.66
CA ALA A 164 4.55 -10.27 -1.99
C ALA A 164 5.51 -9.22 -2.60
N VAL A 165 5.46 -9.00 -3.92
CA VAL A 165 6.24 -7.93 -4.57
C VAL A 165 5.73 -6.54 -4.14
N LEU A 166 4.42 -6.34 -4.08
CA LEU A 166 3.84 -5.07 -3.61
C LEU A 166 4.18 -4.79 -2.14
N ASP A 167 4.13 -5.82 -1.30
CA ASP A 167 4.50 -5.75 0.12
C ASP A 167 5.99 -5.41 0.27
N ALA A 168 6.87 -6.03 -0.54
CA ALA A 168 8.29 -5.71 -0.57
C ALA A 168 8.57 -4.26 -1.03
N LEU A 169 7.87 -3.79 -2.06
CA LEU A 169 7.97 -2.39 -2.53
C LEU A 169 7.53 -1.40 -1.44
N SER A 170 6.45 -1.71 -0.72
CA SER A 170 6.01 -0.89 0.41
C SER A 170 7.04 -0.89 1.53
N ALA A 171 7.62 -2.05 1.88
CA ALA A 171 8.67 -2.15 2.89
C ALA A 171 9.91 -1.31 2.55
N VAL A 172 10.35 -1.31 1.28
CA VAL A 172 11.44 -0.44 0.81
C VAL A 172 11.07 1.03 0.95
N THR A 173 9.84 1.40 0.56
CA THR A 173 9.34 2.78 0.67
C THR A 173 9.34 3.26 2.13
N PHE A 174 8.90 2.41 3.07
CA PHE A 174 8.98 2.71 4.50
C PHE A 174 10.41 2.84 5.00
N ALA A 175 11.33 1.98 4.56
CA ALA A 175 12.73 2.09 4.93
C ALA A 175 13.32 3.46 4.52
N VAL A 176 13.03 3.91 3.29
CA VAL A 176 13.46 5.24 2.83
C VAL A 176 12.76 6.35 3.63
N ALA A 177 11.47 6.20 3.93
CA ALA A 177 10.72 7.17 4.73
C ALA A 177 11.32 7.34 6.13
N VAL A 178 11.78 6.26 6.78
CA VAL A 178 12.46 6.30 8.08
C VAL A 178 13.78 7.08 7.99
N VAL A 179 14.60 6.84 6.97
CA VAL A 179 15.85 7.59 6.77
C VAL A 179 15.56 9.08 6.57
N GLN A 180 14.55 9.40 5.76
CA GLN A 180 14.10 10.78 5.56
C GLN A 180 13.55 11.42 6.84
N ALA A 181 12.85 10.64 7.68
CA ALA A 181 12.34 11.11 8.96
C ALA A 181 13.49 11.52 9.89
N VAL A 182 14.58 10.75 9.94
CA VAL A 182 15.79 11.14 10.68
C VAL A 182 16.36 12.47 10.14
N GLY A 183 16.43 12.63 8.82
CA GLY A 183 16.83 13.89 8.19
C GLY A 183 15.93 15.07 8.59
N ALA A 184 14.62 14.88 8.57
CA ALA A 184 13.64 15.89 8.98
C ALA A 184 13.82 16.27 10.47
N VAL A 185 14.01 15.29 11.35
CA VAL A 185 14.29 15.51 12.79
C VAL A 185 15.54 16.36 12.98
N LEU A 186 16.63 16.05 12.27
CA LEU A 186 17.88 16.84 12.35
C LEU A 186 17.70 18.28 11.86
N LEU A 187 16.97 18.48 10.76
CA LEU A 187 16.67 19.82 10.25
C LEU A 187 15.78 20.62 11.21
N ILE A 188 14.77 19.98 11.80
CA ILE A 188 13.90 20.61 12.80
C ILE A 188 14.71 21.00 14.03
N ALA A 189 15.56 20.10 14.54
CA ALA A 189 16.41 20.38 15.68
C ALA A 189 17.35 21.56 15.40
N ASN A 190 18.03 21.56 14.26
CA ASN A 190 18.93 22.64 13.87
C ASN A 190 18.20 23.98 13.72
N MET A 191 17.04 23.98 13.05
CA MET A 191 16.22 25.18 12.88
C MET A 191 15.80 25.77 14.24
N VAL A 192 15.32 24.92 15.16
CA VAL A 192 14.90 25.34 16.50
C VAL A 192 16.09 25.91 17.29
N GLN A 193 17.27 25.32 17.18
CA GLN A 193 18.49 25.84 17.81
C GLN A 193 18.86 27.22 17.28
N VAL A 194 18.86 27.40 15.96
CA VAL A 194 19.21 28.68 15.32
C VAL A 194 18.17 29.75 15.64
N ALA A 195 16.89 29.41 15.65
CA ALA A 195 15.80 30.31 16.03
C ALA A 195 15.94 30.75 17.50
N ALA A 196 16.20 29.81 18.40
CA ALA A 196 16.42 30.10 19.83
C ALA A 196 17.66 30.97 20.06
N TYR A 197 18.75 30.71 19.33
CA TYR A 197 19.98 31.50 19.41
C TYR A 197 19.77 32.94 18.94
N THR A 198 19.05 33.13 17.82
CA THR A 198 18.78 34.46 17.25
C THR A 198 17.91 35.31 18.17
N ARG A 199 17.01 34.68 18.94
CA ARG A 199 16.10 35.36 19.89
C ARG A 199 16.59 35.32 21.34
N ARG A 200 17.85 34.96 21.61
CA ARG A 200 18.38 34.76 22.97
C ARG A 200 18.25 35.99 23.87
N THR A 201 18.40 37.20 23.30
CA THR A 201 18.31 38.47 24.04
C THR A 201 16.87 38.75 24.47
N GLU A 202 15.91 38.57 23.57
CA GLU A 202 14.47 38.71 23.85
C GLU A 202 14.03 37.70 24.92
N ILE A 203 14.46 36.44 24.80
CA ILE A 203 14.21 35.39 25.80
C ILE A 203 14.82 35.76 27.16
N GLY A 204 16.03 36.33 27.17
CA GLY A 204 16.70 36.81 28.38
C GLY A 204 15.90 37.89 29.10
N ILE A 205 15.39 38.88 28.36
CA ILE A 205 14.54 39.95 28.91
C ILE A 205 13.23 39.37 29.46
N MET A 206 12.54 38.49 28.72
CA MET A 206 11.32 37.85 29.20
C MET A 206 11.54 37.06 30.50
N ARG A 207 12.66 36.35 30.62
CA ARG A 207 13.03 35.62 31.84
C ARG A 207 13.29 36.54 33.03
N MET A 208 13.89 37.70 32.83
CA MET A 208 14.12 38.69 33.90
C MET A 208 12.80 39.27 34.46
N VAL A 209 11.75 39.32 33.63
CA VAL A 209 10.41 39.78 34.02
C VAL A 209 9.55 38.64 34.61
N GLY A 210 10.12 37.44 34.79
CA GLY A 210 9.44 36.29 35.43
C GLY A 210 8.66 35.39 34.47
N ALA A 211 8.87 35.48 33.15
CA ALA A 211 8.23 34.57 32.20
C ALA A 211 8.62 33.11 32.46
N THR A 212 7.63 32.22 32.46
CA THR A 212 7.86 30.78 32.63
C THR A 212 8.57 30.19 31.42
N ARG A 213 9.32 29.09 31.61
CA ARG A 213 10.03 28.40 30.52
C ARG A 213 9.12 28.03 29.36
N TRP A 214 7.91 27.55 29.69
CA TRP A 214 6.89 27.21 28.70
C TRP A 214 6.50 28.41 27.85
N TYR A 215 6.33 29.59 28.46
CA TYR A 215 5.99 30.82 27.74
C TYR A 215 7.08 31.23 26.75
N THR A 216 8.35 31.08 27.12
CA THR A 216 9.48 31.41 26.22
C THR A 216 9.72 30.39 25.12
N GLN A 217 9.26 29.13 25.28
CA GLN A 217 9.52 28.03 24.35
C GLN A 217 8.36 27.76 23.37
N LEU A 218 7.14 28.13 23.76
CA LEU A 218 5.93 27.89 22.98
C LEU A 218 5.99 28.43 21.53
N PRO A 219 6.53 29.63 21.25
CA PRO A 219 6.59 30.14 19.88
C PRO A 219 7.39 29.24 18.94
N PHE A 220 8.54 28.71 19.40
CA PHE A 220 9.39 27.83 18.60
C PHE A 220 8.74 26.47 18.35
N LEU A 221 8.05 25.94 19.35
CA LEU A 221 7.30 24.69 19.22
C LEU A 221 6.18 24.83 18.19
N LEU A 222 5.42 25.93 18.26
CA LEU A 222 4.35 26.23 17.31
C LEU A 222 4.88 26.50 15.90
N GLU A 223 6.04 27.14 15.76
CA GLU A 223 6.69 27.37 14.46
C GLU A 223 7.05 26.04 13.77
N ALA A 224 7.66 25.10 14.50
CA ALA A 224 8.00 23.78 13.99
C ALA A 224 6.75 22.94 13.65
N MET A 225 5.73 22.94 14.52
CA MET A 225 4.48 22.20 14.28
C MET A 225 3.70 22.77 13.11
N LEU A 226 3.67 24.10 12.95
CA LEU A 226 3.00 24.75 11.82
C LEU A 226 3.71 24.45 10.50
N ALA A 227 5.04 24.51 10.47
CA ALA A 227 5.83 24.12 9.30
C ALA A 227 5.60 22.65 8.94
N ALA A 228 5.58 21.75 9.92
CA ALA A 228 5.27 20.34 9.69
C ALA A 228 3.84 20.13 9.17
N PHE A 229 2.86 20.88 9.71
CA PHE A 229 1.47 20.82 9.23
C PHE A 229 1.36 21.26 7.76
N ILE A 230 2.04 22.33 7.37
CA ILE A 230 2.10 22.74 5.95
C ILE A 230 2.76 21.65 5.10
N GLY A 231 3.81 21.01 5.61
CA GLY A 231 4.45 19.86 4.96
C GLY A 231 3.49 18.68 4.76
N VAL A 232 2.67 18.36 5.76
CA VAL A 232 1.61 17.34 5.66
C VAL A 232 0.61 17.70 4.56
N VAL A 233 0.12 18.94 4.55
CA VAL A 233 -0.85 19.40 3.53
C VAL A 233 -0.25 19.28 2.13
N ILE A 234 1.00 19.69 1.94
CA ILE A 234 1.71 19.56 0.65
C ILE A 234 1.86 18.09 0.28
N ALA A 235 2.22 17.22 1.22
CA ALA A 235 2.36 15.79 0.96
C ALA A 235 1.02 15.13 0.57
N VAL A 236 -0.07 15.47 1.26
CA VAL A 236 -1.41 14.95 0.93
C VAL A 236 -1.85 15.43 -0.46
N VAL A 237 -1.71 16.73 -0.74
CA VAL A 237 -2.03 17.29 -2.07
C VAL A 237 -1.15 16.64 -3.14
N GLY A 238 0.15 16.48 -2.87
CA GLY A 238 1.08 15.80 -3.76
C GLY A 238 0.67 14.37 -4.07
N LEU A 239 0.26 13.60 -3.06
CA LEU A 239 -0.25 12.24 -3.25
C LEU A 239 -1.51 12.21 -4.12
N VAL A 240 -2.46 13.13 -3.89
CA VAL A 240 -3.68 13.24 -4.71
C VAL A 240 -3.34 13.58 -6.17
N VAL A 241 -2.40 14.52 -6.38
CA VAL A 241 -1.96 14.90 -7.73
C VAL A 241 -1.25 13.74 -8.42
N VAL A 242 -0.33 13.06 -7.74
CA VAL A 242 0.38 11.89 -8.29
C VAL A 242 -0.62 10.77 -8.63
N GLN A 243 -1.60 10.54 -7.77
CA GLN A 243 -2.65 9.56 -8.02
C GLN A 243 -3.46 9.91 -9.27
N ALA A 244 -3.99 11.13 -9.33
CA ALA A 244 -4.90 11.55 -10.40
C ALA A 244 -4.23 11.68 -11.77
N PHE A 245 -2.97 12.14 -11.83
CA PHE A 245 -2.29 12.42 -13.09
C PHE A 245 -1.31 11.34 -13.55
N PHE A 246 -0.78 10.50 -12.64
CA PHE A 246 0.18 9.47 -12.99
C PHE A 246 -0.39 8.06 -12.77
N LEU A 247 -0.93 7.76 -11.58
CA LEU A 247 -1.38 6.40 -11.27
C LEU A 247 -2.64 6.01 -12.04
N ASP A 248 -3.61 6.92 -12.18
CA ASP A 248 -4.86 6.62 -12.89
C ASP A 248 -4.64 6.27 -14.36
N ASP A 249 -3.71 6.96 -15.04
CA ASP A 249 -3.36 6.67 -16.42
C ASP A 249 -2.47 5.42 -16.54
N ALA A 250 -1.47 5.27 -15.67
CA ALA A 250 -0.56 4.12 -15.68
C ALA A 250 -1.28 2.80 -15.34
N LEU A 251 -2.29 2.85 -14.46
CA LEU A 251 -3.04 1.68 -14.00
C LEU A 251 -4.38 1.51 -14.71
N LYS A 252 -4.74 2.37 -15.66
CA LYS A 252 -6.04 2.36 -16.35
C LYS A 252 -6.42 1.00 -16.92
N GLN A 253 -5.46 0.32 -17.55
CA GLN A 253 -5.68 -1.00 -18.16
C GLN A 253 -5.86 -2.10 -17.10
N PHE A 254 -5.19 -1.98 -15.95
CA PHE A 254 -5.36 -2.88 -14.82
C PHE A 254 -6.68 -2.65 -14.07
N TYR A 255 -7.10 -1.39 -13.92
CA TYR A 255 -8.42 -1.04 -13.38
C TYR A 255 -9.55 -1.53 -14.30
N ALA A 256 -9.43 -1.35 -15.61
CA ALA A 256 -10.43 -1.83 -16.58
C ALA A 256 -10.55 -3.36 -16.59
N ALA A 257 -9.44 -4.06 -16.37
CA ALA A 257 -9.43 -5.52 -16.21
C ALA A 257 -9.87 -5.98 -14.80
N ASN A 258 -10.23 -5.05 -13.92
CA ASN A 258 -10.59 -5.27 -12.51
C ASN A 258 -9.50 -6.06 -11.75
N LEU A 259 -8.24 -5.84 -12.15
CA LEU A 259 -7.06 -6.53 -11.62
C LEU A 259 -6.45 -5.82 -10.42
N VAL A 260 -6.87 -4.59 -10.14
CA VAL A 260 -6.38 -3.79 -9.02
C VAL A 260 -7.57 -2.99 -8.51
N ALA A 261 -7.75 -2.94 -7.19
CA ALA A 261 -8.74 -2.08 -6.58
C ALA A 261 -8.42 -0.62 -6.89
N ARG A 262 -9.40 0.12 -7.41
CA ARG A 262 -9.23 1.55 -7.66
C ARG A 262 -9.14 2.27 -6.33
N VAL A 263 -7.96 2.78 -6.02
CA VAL A 263 -7.78 3.70 -4.90
C VAL A 263 -8.42 5.02 -5.29
N ASP A 264 -9.29 5.54 -4.43
CA ASP A 264 -10.02 6.79 -4.66
C ASP A 264 -9.39 7.92 -3.83
N TRP A 265 -9.66 9.18 -4.17
CA TRP A 265 -9.14 10.33 -3.39
C TRP A 265 -9.60 10.26 -1.91
N ARG A 266 -10.73 9.60 -1.67
CA ARG A 266 -11.29 9.33 -0.33
C ARG A 266 -10.40 8.44 0.50
N ASP A 267 -9.73 7.45 -0.10
CA ASP A 267 -8.82 6.58 0.63
C ASP A 267 -7.61 7.38 1.15
N ILE A 268 -7.11 8.32 0.34
CA ILE A 268 -6.06 9.25 0.76
C ILE A 268 -6.56 10.15 1.90
N ALA A 269 -7.71 10.79 1.73
CA ALA A 269 -8.21 11.79 2.67
C ALA A 269 -8.66 11.18 4.01
N VAL A 270 -9.26 9.99 3.99
CA VAL A 270 -9.86 9.36 5.18
C VAL A 270 -8.91 8.39 5.87
N TYR A 271 -8.15 7.59 5.12
CA TYR A 271 -7.24 6.60 5.72
C TYR A 271 -5.83 7.14 5.90
N VAL A 272 -5.23 7.73 4.87
CA VAL A 272 -3.79 8.06 4.89
C VAL A 272 -3.51 9.40 5.60
N ALA A 273 -4.32 10.43 5.32
CA ALA A 273 -4.08 11.77 5.83
C ALA A 273 -4.10 11.89 7.37
N PRO A 274 -4.97 11.19 8.12
CA PRO A 274 -4.94 11.22 9.60
C PRO A 274 -3.63 10.65 10.16
N TRP A 275 -3.13 9.55 9.58
CA TRP A 275 -1.84 8.96 9.98
C TRP A 275 -0.67 9.91 9.69
N MET A 276 -0.64 10.51 8.49
CA MET A 276 0.39 11.50 8.14
C MET A 276 0.37 12.71 9.06
N THR A 277 -0.83 13.23 9.37
CA THR A 277 -1.01 14.37 10.27
C THR A 277 -0.55 14.02 11.69
N GLY A 278 -0.96 12.86 12.20
CA GLY A 278 -0.59 12.38 13.52
C GLY A 278 0.92 12.19 13.66
N VAL A 279 1.54 11.47 12.71
CA VAL A 279 2.99 11.22 12.71
C VAL A 279 3.78 12.52 12.51
N GLY A 280 3.38 13.37 11.57
CA GLY A 280 4.06 14.64 11.28
C GLY A 280 4.05 15.62 12.46
N LEU A 281 2.89 15.81 13.09
CA LEU A 281 2.76 16.69 14.26
C LEU A 281 3.44 16.10 15.51
N ALA A 282 3.34 14.79 15.73
CA ALA A 282 4.01 14.14 16.84
C ALA A 282 5.54 14.22 16.69
N MET A 283 6.07 13.91 15.51
CA MET A 283 7.50 13.95 15.23
C MET A 283 8.07 15.36 15.37
N SER A 284 7.42 16.37 14.79
CA SER A 284 7.87 17.76 14.87
C SER A 284 7.76 18.34 16.27
N GLY A 285 6.63 18.10 16.95
CA GLY A 285 6.40 18.54 18.32
C GLY A 285 7.38 17.92 19.31
N LEU A 286 7.59 16.60 19.22
CA LEU A 286 8.54 15.88 20.07
C LEU A 286 9.98 16.37 19.84
N THR A 287 10.38 16.51 18.57
CA THR A 287 11.73 16.96 18.21
C THR A 287 12.00 18.37 18.71
N ALA A 288 11.07 19.31 18.48
CA ALA A 288 11.21 20.68 18.93
C ALA A 288 11.23 20.76 20.47
N TYR A 289 10.36 20.02 21.15
CA TYR A 289 10.34 19.95 22.61
C TYR A 289 11.65 19.42 23.21
N VAL A 290 12.15 18.28 22.70
CA VAL A 290 13.40 17.67 23.15
C VAL A 290 14.58 18.62 22.92
N THR A 291 14.64 19.24 21.74
CA THR A 291 15.70 20.19 21.38
C THR A 291 15.73 21.40 22.31
N LEU A 292 14.57 22.02 22.55
CA LEU A 292 14.45 23.16 23.47
C LEU A 292 14.83 22.77 24.90
N ARG A 293 14.45 21.57 25.35
CA ARG A 293 14.77 21.09 26.71
C ARG A 293 16.25 20.80 26.90
N LEU A 294 16.95 20.33 25.87
CA LEU A 294 18.38 20.03 25.93
C LEU A 294 19.26 21.29 25.79
N TYR A 295 18.94 22.17 24.84
CA TYR A 295 19.84 23.28 24.47
C TYR A 295 19.51 24.61 25.17
N VAL A 296 18.26 24.88 25.54
CA VAL A 296 17.83 26.17 26.14
C VAL A 296 17.83 26.13 27.67
N ARG A 297 18.42 25.06 28.25
CA ARG A 297 18.54 24.81 29.69
C ARG A 297 19.68 25.58 30.37
N LYS A 298 20.56 26.23 29.60
CA LYS A 298 21.55 27.19 30.08
C LYS A 298 21.10 28.61 29.79
#